data_AF-A0A1V3XPF8-F1
#
_entry.id   AF-A0A1V3XPF8-F1
#
_cell.length_a   1.000
_cell.length_b   1.000
_cell.length_c   1.000
_cell.angle_alpha   90.00
_cell.angle_beta   90.00
_cell.angle_gamma   90.00
#
_symmetry.space_group_name_H-M   'P 1'
#
loop_
_entity.id
_entity.type
_entity.pdbx_description
1 polymer ?
#
loop_
_entity_poly.entity_id
_entity_poly.type
_entity_poly.pdbx_seq_one_letter_code
_entity_poly.pdbx_strand_id
1 'polypeptide(L)'
;MPHKVMPGNRPSTSILANRLTPSVLGQLIALYEHQVFTEGVVWGIDSFDQWGVELGKTQAKALLPVITGDAAPAPQSDSSTDALVRRYRTERGRAG
;
A
#
# COMPACT_ATOMS: atom_id res chain seq x y z
N MET A 1 -35.15 -13.46 -15.03
CA MET A 1 -33.73 -13.45 -14.61
C MET A 1 -33.63 -14.13 -13.24
N PRO A 2 -32.92 -15.26 -13.07
CA PRO A 2 -32.83 -15.92 -11.77
C PRO A 2 -31.76 -15.25 -10.89
N HIS A 3 -32.17 -14.42 -9.92
CA HIS A 3 -31.29 -13.56 -9.11
C HIS A 3 -30.69 -14.22 -7.84
N LYS A 4 -30.91 -15.52 -7.63
CA LYS A 4 -30.51 -16.25 -6.40
C LYS A 4 -29.63 -17.48 -6.68
N VAL A 5 -29.00 -17.55 -7.85
CA VAL A 5 -28.13 -18.69 -8.19
C VAL A 5 -26.81 -18.53 -7.45
N MET A 6 -26.47 -19.52 -6.62
CA MET A 6 -25.18 -19.62 -5.92
C MET A 6 -24.42 -20.82 -6.47
N PRO A 7 -23.50 -20.64 -7.46
CA PRO A 7 -22.86 -21.75 -8.17
C PRO A 7 -21.79 -22.50 -7.35
N GLY A 8 -21.57 -22.16 -6.08
CA GLY A 8 -20.55 -22.82 -5.25
C GLY A 8 -19.11 -22.59 -5.74
N ASN A 9 -18.27 -23.63 -5.66
CA ASN A 9 -16.86 -23.68 -6.06
C ASN A 9 -15.98 -22.55 -5.49
N ARG A 10 -16.16 -22.26 -4.20
CA ARG A 10 -15.37 -21.28 -3.45
C ARG A 10 -14.56 -22.04 -2.39
N PRO A 11 -13.31 -22.43 -2.68
CA PRO A 11 -12.49 -23.15 -1.72
C PRO A 11 -12.23 -22.25 -0.50
N SER A 12 -12.19 -22.87 0.68
CA SER A 12 -11.90 -22.18 1.93
C SER A 12 -11.05 -23.07 2.83
N THR A 13 -10.23 -22.43 3.68
CA THR A 13 -9.54 -23.09 4.79
C THR A 13 -10.12 -22.51 6.08
N SER A 14 -10.64 -23.37 6.96
CA SER A 14 -11.12 -22.97 8.29
C SER A 14 -10.12 -23.41 9.34
N ILE A 15 -9.52 -22.45 10.05
CA ILE A 15 -8.61 -22.70 11.16
C ILE A 15 -9.35 -22.38 12.45
N LEU A 16 -9.65 -23.41 13.25
CA LEU A 16 -10.38 -23.27 14.51
C LEU A 16 -9.44 -23.51 15.69
N ALA A 17 -9.29 -22.50 16.54
CA ALA A 17 -8.56 -22.60 17.80
C ALA A 17 -9.53 -22.53 19.00
N ASN A 18 -9.20 -23.23 20.09
CA ASN A 18 -10.06 -23.31 21.28
C ASN A 18 -10.27 -21.95 21.98
N ARG A 19 -9.25 -21.09 21.96
CA ARG A 19 -9.28 -19.73 22.53
C ARG A 19 -8.16 -18.90 21.91
N LEU A 20 -8.40 -17.61 21.70
CA LEU A 20 -7.34 -16.66 21.39
C LEU A 20 -6.52 -16.37 22.67
N THR A 21 -5.40 -17.07 22.82
CA THR A 21 -4.38 -16.82 23.86
C THR A 21 -3.14 -16.18 23.22
N PRO A 22 -2.21 -15.58 23.99
CA PRO A 22 -0.97 -15.05 23.43
C PRO A 22 -0.18 -16.09 22.62
N SER A 23 -0.15 -17.35 23.09
CA SER A 23 0.49 -18.46 22.37
C SER A 23 -0.21 -18.77 21.04
N VAL A 24 -1.55 -18.87 21.04
CA VAL A 24 -2.33 -19.13 19.81
C VAL A 24 -2.19 -17.98 18.81
N LEU A 25 -2.15 -16.73 19.28
CA LEU A 25 -1.89 -15.59 18.41
C LEU A 25 -0.51 -15.70 17.75
N GLY A 26 0.53 -16.04 18.53
CA GLY A 26 1.87 -16.28 17.99
C GLY A 26 1.90 -17.40 16.95
N GLN A 27 1.18 -18.51 17.18
CA GLN A 27 1.06 -19.60 16.22
C GLN A 27 0.39 -19.15 14.91
N LEU A 28 -0.66 -18.33 14.99
CA LEU A 28 -1.34 -17.80 13.80
C LEU A 28 -0.44 -16.85 13.00
N ILE A 29 0.31 -15.98 13.68
CA ILE A 29 1.27 -15.10 13.00
C ILE A 29 2.36 -15.94 12.30
N ALA A 30 3.00 -16.86 13.03
CA ALA A 30 4.05 -17.72 12.49
C ALA A 30 3.55 -18.60 11.33
N LEU A 31 2.30 -19.06 11.38
CA LEU A 31 1.67 -19.79 10.29
C LEU A 31 1.69 -18.97 8.99
N TYR A 32 1.24 -17.72 9.03
CA TYR A 32 1.21 -16.85 7.85
C TYR A 32 2.61 -16.40 7.41
N GLU A 33 3.54 -16.16 8.34
CA GLU A 33 4.94 -15.86 8.02
C GLU A 33 5.58 -17.00 7.22
N HIS A 34 5.39 -18.26 7.65
CA HIS A 34 5.94 -19.41 6.94
C HIS A 34 5.23 -19.74 5.63
N GLN A 35 3.94 -19.42 5.49
CA GLN A 35 3.23 -19.49 4.21
C GLN A 35 3.86 -18.54 3.19
N VAL A 36 3.98 -17.25 3.56
CA VAL A 36 4.58 -16.22 2.70
C VAL A 36 6.02 -16.58 2.34
N PHE A 37 6.82 -17.05 3.31
CA PHE A 37 8.19 -17.50 3.05
C PHE A 37 8.23 -18.65 2.04
N THR A 38 7.37 -19.66 2.19
CA THR A 38 7.36 -20.83 1.30
C THR A 38 6.99 -20.43 -0.12
N GLU A 39 5.99 -19.56 -0.29
CA GLU A 39 5.60 -19.02 -1.61
C GLU A 39 6.75 -18.24 -2.24
N GLY A 40 7.46 -17.42 -1.46
CA GLY A 40 8.64 -16.68 -1.90
C GLY A 40 9.76 -17.58 -2.40
N VAL A 41 10.08 -18.65 -1.66
CA VAL A 41 11.09 -19.65 -2.05
C VAL A 41 10.68 -20.36 -3.34
N VAL A 42 9.41 -20.74 -3.49
CA VAL A 42 8.89 -21.38 -4.71
C VAL A 42 9.04 -20.47 -5.93
N TRP A 43 8.79 -19.16 -5.77
CA TRP A 43 8.95 -18.18 -6.85
C TRP A 43 10.39 -17.68 -7.04
N GLY A 44 11.32 -18.03 -6.15
CA GLY A 44 12.72 -17.58 -6.23
C GLY A 44 12.87 -16.07 -6.06
N ILE A 45 11.99 -15.43 -5.28
CA ILE A 45 12.03 -14.00 -4.96
C ILE A 45 12.55 -13.78 -3.53
N ASP A 46 13.11 -12.60 -3.26
CA ASP A 46 13.45 -12.21 -1.90
C ASP A 46 12.20 -11.66 -1.19
N SER A 47 11.64 -12.44 -0.27
CA SER A 47 10.48 -12.04 0.54
C SER A 47 10.81 -11.11 1.71
N PHE A 48 12.09 -10.78 1.90
CA PHE A 48 12.55 -9.96 3.02
C PHE A 48 13.05 -8.57 2.59
N ASP A 49 13.03 -8.28 1.28
CA ASP A 49 13.34 -6.94 0.77
C ASP A 49 12.09 -6.06 0.58
N GLN A 50 12.31 -4.76 0.42
CA GLN A 50 11.23 -3.80 0.16
C GLN A 50 11.68 -2.60 -0.68
N TRP A 51 12.48 -2.81 -1.73
CA TRP A 51 13.06 -1.71 -2.54
C TRP A 51 12.01 -0.76 -3.15
N GLY A 52 10.80 -1.28 -3.44
CA GLY A 52 9.71 -0.50 -4.03
C GLY A 52 9.24 0.71 -3.22
N VAL A 53 9.62 0.83 -1.94
CA VAL A 53 9.22 1.97 -1.08
C VAL A 53 10.10 3.21 -1.27
N GLU A 54 11.29 3.07 -1.84
CA GLU A 54 12.32 4.12 -1.80
C GLU A 54 12.01 5.30 -2.72
N LEU A 55 11.53 5.00 -3.93
CA LEU A 55 11.23 6.03 -4.93
C LEU A 55 10.12 6.96 -4.42
N GLY A 56 9.04 6.40 -3.87
CA GLY A 56 7.93 7.19 -3.32
C GLY A 56 8.35 8.07 -2.15
N LYS A 57 9.21 7.57 -1.24
CA LYS A 57 9.78 8.37 -0.14
C LYS A 57 10.62 9.53 -0.66
N THR A 58 11.43 9.29 -1.69
CA THR A 58 12.30 10.31 -2.29
C THR A 58 11.48 11.37 -3.02
N GLN A 59 10.51 10.95 -3.83
CA GLN A 59 9.60 11.85 -4.55
C GLN A 59 8.75 12.68 -3.60
N ALA A 60 8.21 12.09 -2.54
CA ALA A 60 7.44 12.84 -1.54
C ALA A 60 8.28 13.92 -0.84
N LYS A 61 9.53 13.62 -0.48
CA LYS A 61 10.47 14.60 0.08
C LYS A 61 10.78 15.73 -0.90
N ALA A 62 10.96 15.41 -2.19
CA ALA A 62 11.20 16.41 -3.22
C ALA A 62 9.97 17.29 -3.49
N LEU A 63 8.76 16.73 -3.38
CA LEU A 63 7.51 17.44 -3.62
C LEU A 63 7.09 18.34 -2.45
N LEU A 64 7.53 18.03 -1.23
CA LEU A 64 7.23 18.82 -0.04
C LEU A 64 7.51 20.33 -0.20
N PRO A 65 8.73 20.78 -0.58
CA PRO A 65 8.99 22.20 -0.76
C PRO A 65 8.16 22.83 -1.89
N VAL A 66 7.75 22.06 -2.90
CA VAL A 66 6.92 22.55 -4.01
C VAL A 66 5.53 22.97 -3.51
N ILE A 67 4.95 22.21 -2.57
CA ILE A 67 3.60 22.48 -2.04
C ILE A 67 3.60 23.40 -0.80
N THR A 68 4.73 23.56 -0.12
CA THR A 68 4.83 24.40 1.09
C THR A 68 5.56 25.72 0.91
N GLY A 69 6.39 25.87 -0.13
CA GLY A 69 7.15 27.10 -0.37
C GLY A 69 6.24 28.28 -0.72
N ASP A 70 6.71 29.50 -0.43
CA ASP A 70 5.92 30.72 -0.62
C ASP A 70 5.83 31.14 -2.09
N ALA A 71 6.88 30.94 -2.88
CA ALA A 71 6.92 31.30 -4.30
C ALA A 71 6.20 30.26 -5.17
N ALA A 72 5.60 30.72 -6.27
CA ALA A 72 4.93 29.86 -7.25
C ALA A 72 5.82 28.68 -7.70
N PRO A 73 5.26 27.47 -7.81
CA PRO A 73 6.05 26.29 -8.15
C PRO A 73 6.46 26.30 -9.63
N ALA A 74 7.70 25.92 -9.89
CA ALA A 74 8.19 25.61 -11.24
C ALA A 74 7.35 24.48 -11.88
N PRO A 75 7.36 24.31 -13.22
CA PRO A 75 6.68 23.21 -13.88
C PRO A 75 7.11 21.85 -13.30
N GLN A 76 6.14 20.99 -12.98
CA GLN A 76 6.40 19.63 -12.49
C GLN A 76 6.65 18.64 -13.64
N SER A 77 7.11 17.44 -13.32
CA SER A 77 7.49 16.39 -14.27
C SER A 77 6.38 15.96 -15.22
N ASP A 78 5.12 16.09 -14.80
CA ASP A 78 3.96 15.71 -15.58
C ASP A 78 2.78 16.67 -15.29
N SER A 79 1.87 16.78 -16.25
CA SER A 79 0.75 17.73 -16.20
C SER A 79 -0.28 17.39 -15.11
N SER A 80 -0.41 16.12 -14.73
CA SER A 80 -1.31 15.71 -13.65
C SER A 80 -0.79 16.24 -12.31
N THR A 81 0.48 15.97 -12.00
CA THR A 81 1.14 16.44 -10.77
C THR A 81 1.17 17.96 -10.70
N ASP A 82 1.49 18.66 -11.81
CA ASP A 82 1.49 20.13 -11.85
C ASP A 82 0.10 20.71 -11.52
N ALA A 83 -0.95 20.18 -12.15
CA ALA A 83 -2.32 20.64 -11.91
C ALA A 83 -2.76 20.41 -10.45
N LEU A 84 -2.43 19.26 -9.87
CA LEU A 84 -2.76 18.93 -8.47
C LEU A 84 -1.99 19.80 -7.47
N VAL A 85 -0.70 20.05 -7.71
CA VAL A 85 0.13 20.94 -6.88
C VAL A 85 -0.44 22.35 -6.87
N ARG A 86 -0.75 22.90 -8.05
CA ARG A 86 -1.32 24.26 -8.16
C ARG A 86 -2.66 24.36 -7.44
N ARG A 87 -3.56 23.38 -7.66
CA ARG A 87 -4.84 23.33 -6.97
C ARG A 87 -4.66 23.28 -5.46
N TYR A 88 -3.80 22.38 -4.96
CA TYR A 88 -3.52 22.26 -3.52
C TYR A 88 -3.05 23.59 -2.91
N ARG A 89 -2.15 24.31 -3.57
CA ARG A 89 -1.64 25.60 -3.08
C ARG A 89 -2.72 26.67 -3.02
N THR A 90 -3.60 26.74 -4.02
CA THR A 90 -4.75 27.66 -4.02
C THR A 90 -5.68 27.38 -2.84
N GLU A 91 -6.05 26.13 -2.60
CA GLU A 91 -6.92 25.74 -1.47
C GLU A 91 -6.27 26.01 -0.10
N ARG A 92 -4.94 26.07 -0.04
CA ARG A 92 -4.16 26.40 1.18
C ARG A 92 -3.83 27.89 1.30
N GLY A 93 -4.32 28.74 0.39
CA GLY A 93 -4.04 30.19 0.42
C GLY A 93 -2.61 30.58 0.05
N ARG A 94 -1.91 29.74 -0.74
CA ARG A 94 -0.49 29.89 -1.13
C ARG A 94 -0.31 30.09 -2.65
N ALA A 95 -1.23 30.80 -3.28
CA ALA A 95 -1.30 30.96 -4.74
C ALA A 95 -0.36 32.04 -5.32
N GLY A 96 0.49 32.66 -4.48
CA GLY A 96 1.52 33.62 -4.90
C GLY A 96 2.71 32.94 -5.56
#